data_AF-A0A833LN89-F1
#
_entry.id   AF-A0A833LN89-F1
#
_cell.length_a   1.000
_cell.length_b   1.000
_cell.length_c   1.000
_cell.angle_alpha   90.00
_cell.angle_beta   90.00
_cell.angle_gamma   90.00
#
_symmetry.space_group_name_H-M   'P 1'
#
loop_
_entity.id
_entity.type
_entity.pdbx_description
1 polymer ?
#
loop_
_entity_poly.entity_id
_entity_poly.type
_entity_poly.pdbx_seq_one_letter_code
_entity_poly.pdbx_strand_id
1 'polypeptide(L)'
;DRIVLTKTDLLTTPQAQHRAAHLRARLHALNPAAPVLDAAAGEAGPARLLDCGLYNPASKSPDVKRWLAEEAYAAAQAHDHDHDHHHHDVNRHDDRVRAFCLTTDAAIAAAVLDLFLELLRSLHGPKLLRFKAIVKLAESPDTPLVLHGVQHVLHPPAQLPAWPDGDRRTRLVFIVRDIEERTIRELFDAFLGTPAPDRPDRAALTDNPLVPFGGRDR
;
A
#
# COMPACT_ATOMS: atom_id res chain seq x y z
N ASP A 1 9.75 1.23 5.57
CA ASP A 1 10.79 1.30 6.60
C ASP A 1 11.01 2.75 6.98
N ARG A 2 12.28 3.06 7.17
CA ARG A 2 12.88 4.39 7.16
C ARG A 2 14.08 4.29 6.22
N ILE A 3 14.53 5.41 5.69
CA ILE A 3 15.68 5.46 4.80
C ILE A 3 16.75 6.28 5.51
N VAL A 4 17.94 5.72 5.69
CA VAL A 4 19.07 6.44 6.31
C VAL A 4 20.03 6.85 5.20
N LEU A 5 20.14 8.15 4.98
CA LEU A 5 21.14 8.73 4.08
C LEU A 5 22.42 8.98 4.85
N THR A 6 23.50 8.34 4.41
CA THR A 6 24.84 8.52 4.97
C THR A 6 25.71 9.36 4.03
N LYS A 7 26.82 9.89 4.55
CA LYS A 7 27.87 10.58 3.75
C LYS A 7 27.42 11.91 3.13
N THR A 8 26.39 12.53 3.69
CA THR A 8 25.88 13.84 3.25
C THR A 8 26.86 14.97 3.59
N ASP A 9 27.70 14.79 4.61
CA ASP A 9 28.84 15.64 4.97
C ASP A 9 29.89 15.76 3.85
N LEU A 10 29.99 14.76 2.97
CA LEU A 10 30.92 14.79 1.83
C LEU A 10 30.41 15.61 0.64
N LEU A 11 29.16 16.10 0.69
CA LEU A 11 28.49 16.78 -0.42
C LEU A 11 28.74 18.29 -0.38
N THR A 12 30.00 18.68 -0.53
CA THR A 12 30.45 20.08 -0.37
C THR A 12 30.27 20.96 -1.61
N THR A 13 30.09 20.36 -2.80
CA THR A 13 29.94 21.10 -4.05
C THR A 13 28.47 21.30 -4.44
N PRO A 14 28.12 22.40 -5.15
CA PRO A 14 26.75 22.61 -5.62
C PRO A 14 26.20 21.46 -6.48
N GLN A 15 27.07 20.84 -7.30
CA GLN A 15 26.71 19.69 -8.12
C GLN A 15 26.39 18.45 -7.28
N ALA A 16 27.17 18.20 -6.22
CA ALA A 16 26.92 17.09 -5.30
C ALA A 16 25.60 17.30 -4.54
N GLN A 17 25.31 18.53 -4.10
CA GLN A 17 24.06 18.90 -3.44
C GLN A 17 22.85 18.73 -4.36
N HIS A 18 22.97 19.13 -5.63
CA HIS A 18 21.91 18.93 -6.62
C HIS A 18 21.61 17.43 -6.85
N ARG A 19 22.64 16.59 -6.99
CA ARG A 19 22.45 15.13 -7.07
C ARG A 19 21.81 14.54 -5.82
N ALA A 20 22.13 15.08 -4.64
CA ALA A 20 21.51 14.67 -3.39
C ALA A 20 20.01 14.99 -3.35
N ALA A 21 19.63 16.18 -3.82
CA ALA A 21 18.22 16.57 -3.94
C ALA A 21 17.47 15.65 -4.89
N HIS A 22 18.06 15.33 -6.05
CA HIS A 22 17.49 14.37 -7.00
C HIS A 22 17.34 12.97 -6.38
N LEU A 23 18.35 12.47 -5.65
CA LEU A 23 18.27 11.20 -4.93
C LEU A 23 17.12 11.22 -3.90
N ARG A 24 16.98 12.30 -3.12
CA ARG A 24 15.90 12.43 -2.14
C ARG A 24 14.52 12.40 -2.81
N ALA A 25 14.36 13.09 -3.94
CA ALA A 25 13.12 13.06 -4.72
C ALA A 25 12.79 11.63 -5.20
N ARG A 26 13.79 10.90 -5.73
CA ARG A 26 13.62 9.50 -6.16
C ARG A 26 13.25 8.56 -5.00
N LEU A 27 13.92 8.70 -3.87
CA LEU A 27 13.60 7.91 -2.67
C LEU A 27 12.17 8.16 -2.19
N HIS A 28 11.71 9.41 -2.26
CA HIS A 28 10.34 9.78 -1.93
C HIS A 28 9.34 9.17 -2.92
N ALA A 29 9.63 9.19 -4.22
CA ALA A 29 8.78 8.54 -5.23
C ALA A 29 8.66 7.01 -4.99
N LEU A 30 9.77 6.35 -4.65
CA LEU A 30 9.80 4.91 -4.39
C LEU A 30 9.08 4.50 -3.10
N ASN A 31 9.15 5.33 -2.05
CA ASN A 31 8.50 5.05 -0.77
C ASN A 31 8.09 6.35 -0.07
N PRO A 32 6.92 6.91 -0.43
CA PRO A 32 6.47 8.21 0.10
C PRO A 32 6.34 8.25 1.62
N ALA A 33 6.00 7.11 2.22
CA ALA A 33 5.79 6.99 3.66
C ALA A 33 7.06 6.75 4.48
N ALA A 34 8.22 6.50 3.85
CA ALA A 34 9.45 6.22 4.58
C ALA A 34 10.17 7.53 4.95
N PRO A 35 10.31 7.86 6.24
CA PRO A 35 11.08 9.04 6.64
C PRO A 35 12.53 8.87 6.18
N VAL A 36 13.09 9.93 5.58
CA VAL A 36 14.50 9.99 5.17
C VAL A 36 15.30 10.69 6.26
N LEU A 37 16.15 9.93 6.97
CA LEU A 37 16.99 10.41 8.06
C LEU A 37 18.38 10.73 7.53
N ASP A 38 18.91 11.90 7.86
CA ASP A 38 20.29 12.24 7.55
C ASP A 38 21.24 11.81 8.69
N ALA A 39 22.09 10.82 8.43
CA ALA A 39 23.01 10.28 9.43
C ALA A 39 24.13 11.27 9.77
N ALA A 40 24.63 12.05 8.81
CA ALA A 40 25.73 12.98 9.07
C ALA A 40 25.25 14.23 9.83
N ALA A 41 23.98 14.59 9.69
CA ALA A 41 23.33 15.59 10.53
C ALA A 41 22.89 15.04 11.92
N GLY A 42 23.24 13.79 12.24
CA GLY A 42 22.94 13.18 13.55
C GLY A 42 21.49 12.75 13.72
N GLU A 43 20.69 12.73 12.67
CA GLU A 43 19.26 12.44 12.80
C GLU A 43 18.94 10.93 12.89
N ALA A 44 19.91 10.07 12.59
CA ALA A 44 19.78 8.61 12.64
C ALA A 44 20.04 8.06 14.05
N GLY A 45 19.47 8.69 15.09
CA GLY A 45 19.61 8.24 16.48
C GLY A 45 18.87 6.92 16.78
N PRO A 46 19.25 6.18 17.85
CA PRO A 46 18.69 4.85 18.15
C PRO A 46 17.17 4.81 18.23
N ALA A 47 16.54 5.82 18.82
CA ALA A 47 15.07 5.91 18.90
C ALA A 47 14.43 5.96 17.51
N ARG A 48 14.95 6.78 16.59
CA ARG A 48 14.39 6.89 15.22
C ARG A 48 14.68 5.66 14.36
N LEU A 49 15.70 4.88 14.69
CA LEU A 49 16.02 3.64 14.01
C LEU A 49 15.13 2.47 14.49
N LEU A 50 14.87 2.39 15.79
CA LEU A 50 14.20 1.24 16.41
C LEU A 50 12.67 1.41 16.53
N ASP A 51 12.16 2.64 16.70
CA ASP A 51 10.72 2.90 16.84
C ASP A 51 10.02 2.96 15.47
N CYS A 52 9.86 1.79 14.86
CA CYS A 52 9.36 1.66 13.49
C CYS A 52 8.18 0.69 13.31
N GLY A 53 7.78 0.04 14.41
CA GLY A 53 6.72 -0.96 14.43
C GLY A 53 5.31 -0.36 14.49
N LEU A 54 4.32 -1.26 14.43
CA LEU A 54 2.92 -0.94 14.67
C LEU A 54 2.71 -0.42 16.11
N TYR A 55 3.44 -0.95 17.07
CA TYR A 55 3.36 -0.53 18.47
C TYR A 55 4.32 0.62 18.74
N ASN A 56 3.80 1.68 19.36
CA ASN A 56 4.62 2.73 19.92
C ASN A 56 5.07 2.31 21.33
N PRO A 57 6.38 2.24 21.62
CA PRO A 57 6.90 1.78 22.90
C PRO A 57 6.59 2.74 24.06
N ALA A 58 6.38 4.03 23.79
CA ALA A 58 6.06 5.03 24.81
C ALA A 58 4.60 4.96 25.25
N SER A 59 3.66 4.85 24.30
CA SER A 59 2.22 4.74 24.61
C SER A 59 1.76 3.30 24.83
N LYS A 60 2.58 2.30 24.47
CA LYS A 60 2.23 0.87 24.43
C LYS A 60 0.96 0.58 23.62
N SER A 61 0.61 1.46 22.70
CA SER A 61 -0.56 1.36 21.84
C SER A 61 -0.15 1.19 20.39
N PRO A 62 -0.99 0.55 19.56
CA PRO A 62 -0.85 0.57 18.11
C PRO A 62 -0.95 2.00 17.57
N ASP A 63 0.09 2.47 16.86
CA ASP A 63 0.10 3.71 16.09
C ASP A 63 -0.05 3.37 14.59
N VAL A 64 -1.28 2.98 14.24
CA VAL A 64 -1.63 2.55 12.88
C VAL A 64 -1.46 3.69 11.88
N LYS A 65 -1.82 4.93 12.24
CA LYS A 65 -1.74 6.08 11.35
C LYS A 65 -0.31 6.33 10.90
N ARG A 66 0.65 6.40 11.84
CA ARG A 66 2.08 6.53 11.53
C ARG A 66 2.61 5.34 10.75
N TRP A 67 2.14 4.13 11.08
CA TRP A 67 2.63 2.89 10.51
C TRP A 67 2.15 2.65 9.07
N LEU A 68 0.89 2.95 8.76
CA LEU A 68 0.33 2.92 7.40
C LEU A 68 0.83 4.09 6.58
N ALA A 69 0.76 5.31 7.14
CA ALA A 69 1.11 6.56 6.48
C ALA A 69 0.45 6.72 5.09
N GLU A 70 -0.83 6.35 5.00
CA GLU A 70 -1.66 6.41 3.79
C GLU A 70 -1.59 7.79 3.11
N GLU A 71 -1.71 8.87 3.88
CA GLU A 71 -1.73 10.25 3.37
C GLU A 71 -0.52 10.55 2.47
N ALA A 72 0.64 9.97 2.77
CA ALA A 72 1.85 10.14 1.96
C ALA A 72 1.74 9.46 0.60
N TYR A 73 1.09 8.29 0.52
CA TYR A 73 0.86 7.59 -0.75
C TYR A 73 -0.22 8.29 -1.58
N ALA A 74 -1.31 8.74 -0.94
CA ALA A 74 -2.37 9.47 -1.63
C ALA A 74 -1.85 10.79 -2.23
N ALA A 75 -1.03 11.54 -1.48
CA ALA A 75 -0.38 12.74 -1.99
C ALA A 75 0.55 12.44 -3.17
N ALA A 76 1.35 11.37 -3.09
CA ALA A 76 2.23 10.96 -4.20
C ALA A 76 1.43 10.58 -5.47
N GLN A 77 0.31 9.88 -5.32
CA GLN A 77 -0.57 9.53 -6.46
C GLN A 77 -1.21 10.78 -7.09
N ALA A 78 -1.60 11.78 -6.31
CA ALA A 78 -2.18 13.01 -6.83
C ALA A 78 -1.19 13.82 -7.70
N HIS A 79 0.10 13.79 -7.37
CA HIS A 79 1.15 14.47 -8.14
C HIS A 79 1.54 13.78 -9.44
N ASP A 80 1.27 12.47 -9.59
CA ASP A 80 1.60 11.70 -10.79
C ASP A 80 0.62 11.99 -11.95
N HIS A 81 -0.58 12.50 -11.64
CA HIS A 81 -1.61 12.83 -12.64
C HIS A 81 -1.46 14.20 -13.30
N ASP A 82 -0.57 15.07 -12.82
CA ASP A 82 -0.43 16.45 -13.29
C ASP A 82 0.78 16.67 -14.23
N HIS A 83 1.57 15.61 -14.49
CA HIS A 83 2.84 15.71 -15.22
C HIS A 83 3.02 14.64 -16.30
N ASP A 84 2.22 14.72 -17.37
CA ASP A 84 2.42 13.96 -18.61
C ASP A 84 3.48 14.63 -19.53
N HIS A 85 4.67 14.90 -18.98
CA HIS A 85 5.80 15.44 -19.73
C HIS A 85 6.88 14.37 -19.93
N HIS A 86 6.98 13.88 -21.17
CA HIS A 86 8.03 12.99 -21.65
C HIS A 86 9.43 13.60 -21.50
N HIS A 87 10.07 13.39 -20.35
CA HIS A 87 11.51 13.50 -20.24
C HIS A 87 12.13 12.11 -20.36
N HIS A 88 12.94 11.92 -21.40
CA HIS A 88 13.79 10.74 -21.57
C HIS A 88 14.87 10.71 -20.46
N ASP A 89 14.53 10.19 -19.28
CA ASP A 89 15.52 9.88 -18.25
C ASP A 89 16.25 8.57 -18.61
N VAL A 90 17.57 8.62 -18.55
CA VAL A 90 18.49 7.49 -18.74
C VAL A 90 18.35 6.49 -17.57
N ASN A 91 17.63 6.84 -16.50
CA ASN A 91 17.25 5.97 -15.37
C ASN A 91 15.89 5.26 -15.56
N ARG A 92 15.69 4.54 -16.67
CA ARG A 92 14.52 3.64 -16.90
C ARG A 92 14.37 2.47 -15.90
N HIS A 93 15.07 2.50 -14.77
CA HIS A 93 14.99 1.49 -13.72
C HIS A 93 13.91 1.81 -12.67
N ASP A 94 13.41 3.06 -12.60
CA ASP A 94 12.46 3.49 -11.56
C ASP A 94 11.00 3.10 -11.83
N ASP A 95 10.58 2.98 -13.10
CA ASP A 95 9.19 2.65 -13.48
C ASP A 95 8.70 1.27 -13.00
N ARG A 96 9.64 0.45 -12.53
CA ARG A 96 9.36 -0.91 -12.09
C ARG A 96 8.77 -0.95 -10.71
N VAL A 97 9.08 0.00 -9.82
CA VAL A 97 8.57 -0.01 -8.44
C VAL A 97 7.46 1.01 -8.30
N ARG A 98 6.30 0.57 -7.82
CA ARG A 98 5.12 1.41 -7.62
C ARG A 98 4.66 1.33 -6.18
N ALA A 99 4.26 2.47 -5.63
CA ALA A 99 3.83 2.65 -4.26
C ALA A 99 2.45 3.32 -4.25
N PHE A 100 1.43 2.66 -3.70
CA PHE A 100 0.06 3.17 -3.75
C PHE A 100 -0.80 2.67 -2.57
N CYS A 101 -1.93 3.34 -2.35
CA CYS A 101 -2.95 2.94 -1.37
C CYS A 101 -4.29 2.62 -2.05
N LEU A 102 -4.92 1.51 -1.65
CA LEU A 102 -6.32 1.20 -1.97
C LEU A 102 -7.17 1.43 -0.72
N THR A 103 -8.33 2.07 -0.89
CA THR A 103 -9.27 2.35 0.21
C THR A 103 -10.68 1.92 -0.16
N THR A 104 -11.43 1.43 0.83
CA THR A 104 -12.85 1.07 0.66
C THR A 104 -13.62 1.18 1.98
N ASP A 105 -14.86 1.62 1.90
CA ASP A 105 -15.80 1.62 3.03
C ASP A 105 -16.37 0.23 3.33
N ALA A 106 -16.27 -0.69 2.38
CA ALA A 106 -16.85 -2.02 2.43
C ALA A 106 -16.29 -2.84 3.61
N ALA A 107 -17.17 -3.52 4.31
CA ALA A 107 -16.80 -4.54 5.27
C ALA A 107 -16.51 -5.85 4.52
N ILE A 108 -15.34 -6.44 4.77
CA ILE A 108 -14.82 -7.59 4.03
C ILE A 108 -15.01 -8.83 4.89
N ALA A 109 -15.70 -9.85 4.37
CA ALA A 109 -15.79 -11.13 5.05
C ALA A 109 -14.40 -11.76 5.19
N ALA A 110 -14.09 -12.35 6.34
CA ALA A 110 -12.76 -12.90 6.62
C ALA A 110 -12.31 -13.92 5.55
N ALA A 111 -13.22 -14.80 5.11
CA ALA A 111 -12.93 -15.78 4.06
C ALA A 111 -12.59 -15.16 2.70
N VAL A 112 -13.19 -14.01 2.37
CA VAL A 112 -12.90 -13.28 1.12
C VAL A 112 -11.52 -12.64 1.19
N LEU A 113 -11.19 -12.05 2.35
CA LEU A 113 -9.87 -11.48 2.61
C LEU A 113 -8.77 -12.54 2.54
N ASP A 114 -8.99 -13.71 3.14
CA ASP A 114 -8.02 -14.81 3.13
C ASP A 114 -7.71 -15.28 1.70
N LEU A 115 -8.75 -15.49 0.87
CA LEU A 115 -8.57 -15.89 -0.52
C LEU A 115 -7.84 -14.81 -1.35
N PHE A 116 -8.14 -13.52 -1.13
CA PHE A 116 -7.41 -12.42 -1.76
C PHE A 116 -5.92 -12.46 -1.39
N LEU A 117 -5.59 -12.64 -0.10
CA LEU A 117 -4.22 -12.68 0.39
C LEU A 117 -3.46 -13.92 -0.11
N GLU A 118 -4.12 -15.08 -0.21
CA GLU A 118 -3.54 -16.28 -0.82
C GLU A 118 -3.18 -16.05 -2.29
N LEU A 119 -4.10 -15.48 -3.06
CA LEU A 119 -3.88 -15.21 -4.48
C LEU A 119 -2.78 -14.18 -4.70
N LEU A 120 -2.79 -13.09 -3.92
CA LEU A 120 -1.75 -12.07 -3.94
C LEU A 120 -0.38 -12.66 -3.65
N ARG A 121 -0.25 -13.50 -2.62
CA ARG A 121 1.00 -14.20 -2.30
C ARG A 121 1.43 -15.15 -3.41
N SER A 122 0.49 -15.93 -3.95
CA SER A 122 0.78 -16.96 -4.96
C SER A 122 1.21 -16.37 -6.30
N LEU A 123 0.52 -15.34 -6.79
CA LEU A 123 0.76 -14.76 -8.11
C LEU A 123 1.84 -13.67 -8.08
N HIS A 124 1.92 -12.94 -6.97
CA HIS A 124 2.66 -11.68 -6.90
C HIS A 124 3.66 -11.63 -5.74
N GLY A 125 3.81 -12.70 -4.96
CA GLY A 125 4.72 -12.76 -3.81
C GLY A 125 6.12 -12.20 -4.09
N PRO A 126 6.89 -12.70 -5.07
CA PRO A 126 8.24 -12.19 -5.35
C PRO A 126 8.30 -10.69 -5.74
N LYS A 127 7.17 -10.17 -6.22
CA LYS A 127 7.01 -8.79 -6.70
C LYS A 127 6.41 -7.86 -5.64
N LEU A 128 5.91 -8.39 -4.52
CA LEU A 128 5.32 -7.60 -3.44
C LEU A 128 6.40 -7.16 -2.44
N LEU A 129 6.93 -5.95 -2.58
CA LEU A 129 8.01 -5.46 -1.71
C LEU A 129 7.50 -5.06 -0.33
N ARG A 130 6.25 -4.61 -0.23
CA ARG A 130 5.60 -4.24 1.03
C ARG A 130 4.09 -4.36 0.91
N PHE A 131 3.48 -4.93 1.93
CA PHE A 131 2.05 -4.92 2.14
C PHE A 131 1.74 -4.52 3.57
N LYS A 132 0.84 -3.56 3.75
CA LYS A 132 0.26 -3.23 5.05
C LYS A 132 -1.22 -2.97 4.86
N ALA A 133 -2.04 -3.41 5.81
CA ALA A 133 -3.45 -3.10 5.78
C ALA A 133 -4.03 -2.94 7.18
N ILE A 134 -5.06 -2.10 7.26
CA ILE A 134 -6.09 -2.15 8.30
C ILE A 134 -7.41 -2.46 7.61
N VAL A 135 -8.13 -3.47 8.06
CA VAL A 135 -9.29 -4.03 7.36
C VAL A 135 -10.51 -4.01 8.29
N LYS A 136 -11.62 -3.48 7.78
CA LYS A 136 -12.94 -3.64 8.38
C LYS A 136 -13.45 -5.05 8.04
N LEU A 137 -13.47 -5.94 9.02
CA LEU A 137 -14.09 -7.26 8.86
C LEU A 137 -15.61 -7.16 8.95
N ALA A 138 -16.33 -7.93 8.12
CA ALA A 138 -17.79 -7.98 8.15
C ALA A 138 -18.32 -8.60 9.46
N GLU A 139 -17.59 -9.57 9.98
CA GLU A 139 -17.92 -10.31 11.20
C GLU A 139 -17.69 -9.47 12.47
N SER A 140 -16.79 -8.49 12.40
CA SER A 140 -16.44 -7.64 13.54
C SER A 140 -16.05 -6.21 13.12
N PRO A 141 -17.00 -5.38 12.67
CA PRO A 141 -16.71 -4.08 12.05
C PRO A 141 -16.05 -3.04 12.96
N ASP A 142 -16.20 -3.16 14.27
CA ASP A 142 -15.63 -2.22 15.26
C ASP A 142 -14.20 -2.57 15.70
N THR A 143 -13.72 -3.78 15.41
CA THR A 143 -12.41 -4.30 15.82
C THR A 143 -11.58 -4.65 14.57
N PRO A 144 -10.86 -3.67 14.00
CA PRO A 144 -10.24 -3.85 12.71
C PRO A 144 -9.06 -4.82 12.76
N LEU A 145 -8.85 -5.51 11.65
CA LEU A 145 -7.74 -6.45 11.47
C LEU A 145 -6.54 -5.72 10.85
N VAL A 146 -5.38 -5.84 11.48
CA VAL A 146 -4.11 -5.33 10.94
C VAL A 146 -3.32 -6.47 10.32
N LEU A 147 -2.86 -6.24 9.09
CA LEU A 147 -2.10 -7.19 8.29
C LEU A 147 -0.84 -6.54 7.77
N HIS A 148 0.25 -7.29 7.71
CA HIS A 148 1.42 -6.86 6.96
C HIS A 148 2.24 -8.02 6.46
N GLY A 149 2.97 -7.77 5.38
CA GLY A 149 3.89 -8.72 4.84
C GLY A 149 4.89 -8.12 3.88
N VAL A 150 5.86 -8.96 3.56
CA VAL A 150 6.94 -8.70 2.63
C VAL A 150 7.08 -9.94 1.77
N GLN A 151 7.00 -9.73 0.46
CA GLN A 151 7.02 -10.77 -0.54
C GLN A 151 5.96 -11.86 -0.30
N HIS A 152 6.39 -13.09 -0.07
CA HIS A 152 5.54 -14.25 0.19
C HIS A 152 5.19 -14.39 1.69
N VAL A 153 5.84 -13.64 2.57
CA VAL A 153 5.67 -13.75 4.02
C VAL A 153 4.66 -12.74 4.50
N LEU A 154 3.52 -13.22 5.00
CA LEU A 154 2.62 -12.44 5.83
C LEU A 154 2.90 -12.74 7.29
N HIS A 155 3.01 -11.70 8.10
CA HIS A 155 3.06 -11.85 9.54
C HIS A 155 1.68 -12.24 10.08
N PRO A 156 1.62 -12.86 11.28
CA PRO A 156 0.36 -13.16 11.94
C PRO A 156 -0.55 -11.92 12.01
N PRO A 157 -1.81 -12.02 11.55
CA PRO A 157 -2.78 -10.94 11.68
C PRO A 157 -2.97 -10.53 13.15
N ALA A 158 -3.15 -9.24 13.38
CA ALA A 158 -3.43 -8.70 14.72
C ALA A 158 -4.77 -7.97 14.72
N GLN A 159 -5.71 -8.43 15.55
CA GLN A 159 -6.98 -7.73 15.73
C GLN A 159 -6.84 -6.62 16.77
N LEU A 160 -7.28 -5.42 16.41
CA LEU A 160 -7.27 -4.28 17.33
C LEU A 160 -8.56 -4.24 18.16
N PRO A 161 -8.49 -3.77 19.42
CA PRO A 161 -9.67 -3.65 20.28
C PRO A 161 -10.64 -2.56 19.82
N ALA A 162 -10.17 -1.60 19.02
CA ALA A 162 -10.97 -0.52 18.44
C ALA A 162 -10.21 0.10 17.25
N TRP A 163 -10.91 0.92 16.46
CA TRP A 163 -10.30 1.74 15.44
C TRP A 163 -9.33 2.78 16.02
N PRO A 164 -8.17 3.02 15.37
CA PRO A 164 -7.14 3.92 15.87
C PRO A 164 -7.50 5.41 15.68
N ASP A 165 -8.39 5.71 14.73
CA ASP A 165 -8.81 7.04 14.33
C ASP A 165 -10.30 7.05 13.94
N GLY A 166 -10.83 8.21 13.56
CA GLY A 166 -12.21 8.35 13.08
C GLY A 166 -12.46 7.71 11.70
N ASP A 167 -11.39 7.34 10.97
CA ASP A 167 -11.50 6.73 9.66
C ASP A 167 -11.66 5.21 9.78
N ARG A 168 -12.90 4.74 9.64
CA ARG A 168 -13.23 3.32 9.70
C ARG A 168 -13.14 2.61 8.35
N ARG A 169 -12.41 3.16 7.38
CA ARG A 169 -12.24 2.51 6.08
C ARG A 169 -11.17 1.43 6.13
N THR A 170 -11.37 0.41 5.31
CA THR A 170 -10.32 -0.53 4.96
C THR A 170 -9.29 0.20 4.10
N ARG A 171 -8.01 0.12 4.48
CA ARG A 171 -6.89 0.81 3.84
C ARG A 171 -5.76 -0.18 3.62
N LEU A 172 -5.31 -0.33 2.38
CA LEU A 172 -4.29 -1.28 1.96
C LEU A 172 -3.16 -0.55 1.22
N VAL A 173 -1.95 -0.61 1.78
CA VAL A 173 -0.74 -0.01 1.21
C VAL A 173 0.08 -1.09 0.53
N PHE A 174 0.46 -0.81 -0.71
CA PHE A 174 1.29 -1.68 -1.53
C PHE A 174 2.56 -0.95 -1.96
N ILE A 175 3.69 -1.67 -1.92
CA ILE A 175 4.86 -1.36 -2.73
C ILE A 175 5.15 -2.61 -3.55
N VAL A 176 5.05 -2.51 -4.87
CA VAL A 176 5.19 -3.63 -5.79
C VAL A 176 6.26 -3.36 -6.83
N ARG A 177 6.78 -4.44 -7.43
CA ARG A 177 7.74 -4.41 -8.53
C ARG A 177 7.15 -5.07 -9.77
N ASP A 178 7.21 -4.44 -10.93
CA ASP A 178 6.75 -4.97 -12.22
C ASP A 178 5.27 -5.43 -12.17
N ILE A 179 4.44 -4.67 -11.44
CA ILE A 179 2.98 -4.82 -11.34
C ILE A 179 2.36 -3.43 -11.38
N GLU A 180 1.34 -3.26 -12.21
CA GLU A 180 0.55 -2.02 -12.26
C GLU A 180 -0.46 -1.96 -11.11
N GLU A 181 -0.72 -0.76 -10.57
CA GLU A 181 -1.75 -0.55 -9.56
C GLU A 181 -3.11 -1.11 -10.02
N ARG A 182 -3.46 -0.84 -11.28
CA ARG A 182 -4.70 -1.33 -11.90
C ARG A 182 -4.89 -2.83 -11.75
N THR A 183 -3.82 -3.61 -11.87
CA THR A 183 -3.89 -5.08 -11.74
C THR A 183 -4.32 -5.49 -10.33
N ILE A 184 -3.74 -4.87 -9.29
CA ILE A 184 -4.09 -5.16 -7.89
C ILE A 184 -5.47 -4.60 -7.53
N ARG A 185 -5.82 -3.42 -8.05
CA ARG A 185 -7.14 -2.82 -7.86
C ARG A 185 -8.25 -3.68 -8.47
N GLU A 186 -8.11 -4.08 -9.73
CA GLU A 186 -9.09 -4.96 -10.38
C GLU A 186 -9.22 -6.32 -9.66
N LEU A 187 -8.10 -6.85 -9.16
CA LEU A 187 -8.13 -8.06 -8.35
C LEU A 187 -8.93 -7.84 -7.06
N PHE A 188 -8.65 -6.77 -6.34
CA PHE A 188 -9.32 -6.44 -5.09
C PHE A 188 -10.82 -6.19 -5.31
N ASP A 189 -11.20 -5.42 -6.33
CA ASP A 189 -12.59 -5.09 -6.65
C ASP A 189 -13.40 -6.32 -7.06
N ALA A 190 -12.79 -7.25 -7.83
CA ALA A 190 -13.43 -8.51 -8.19
C ALA A 190 -13.78 -9.37 -6.97
N PHE A 191 -12.95 -9.32 -5.93
CA PHE A 191 -13.17 -10.03 -4.67
C PHE A 191 -14.22 -9.36 -3.79
N LEU A 192 -14.30 -8.03 -3.81
CA LEU A 192 -15.36 -7.28 -3.12
C LEU A 192 -16.73 -7.41 -3.80
N GLY A 193 -16.78 -7.96 -5.02
CA GLY A 193 -18.00 -8.02 -5.81
C GLY A 193 -18.47 -6.63 -6.28
N THR A 194 -17.55 -5.65 -6.33
CA THR A 194 -17.86 -4.30 -6.78
C THR A 194 -18.09 -4.31 -8.30
N PRO A 195 -19.25 -3.86 -8.80
CA PRO A 195 -19.48 -3.73 -10.25
C PRO A 195 -18.46 -2.77 -10.87
N ALA A 196 -17.81 -3.19 -11.95
CA ALA A 196 -16.93 -2.33 -12.74
C ALA A 196 -17.63 -1.96 -14.05
N PRO A 197 -17.48 -0.71 -14.56
CA PRO A 197 -17.98 -0.38 -15.89
C PRO A 197 -17.37 -1.32 -16.93
N ASP A 198 -18.20 -1.81 -17.85
CA ASP A 198 -17.90 -2.84 -18.86
C ASP A 198 -17.56 -4.26 -18.35
N ARG A 199 -17.85 -4.61 -17.09
CA ARG A 199 -17.88 -6.01 -16.64
C ARG A 199 -19.27 -6.38 -16.12
N PRO A 200 -19.82 -7.54 -16.52
CA PRO A 200 -21.06 -8.02 -15.94
C PRO A 200 -20.80 -8.30 -14.45
N ASP A 201 -21.58 -7.66 -13.59
CA ASP A 201 -21.52 -7.90 -12.16
C ASP A 201 -22.07 -9.30 -11.82
N ARG A 202 -21.91 -9.73 -10.56
CA ARG A 202 -22.35 -11.06 -10.13
C ARG A 202 -23.85 -11.27 -10.40
N ALA A 203 -24.69 -10.26 -10.20
CA ALA A 203 -26.11 -10.35 -10.46
C ALA A 203 -26.40 -10.50 -11.97
N ALA A 204 -25.70 -9.75 -12.81
CA ALA A 204 -25.76 -9.82 -14.27
C ALA A 204 -25.20 -11.13 -14.83
N LEU A 205 -24.40 -11.88 -14.08
CA LEU A 205 -23.94 -13.22 -14.44
C LEU A 205 -24.89 -14.33 -13.95
N THR A 206 -25.51 -14.16 -12.78
CA THR A 206 -26.35 -15.21 -12.17
C THR A 206 -27.86 -15.08 -12.47
N ASP A 207 -28.35 -13.88 -12.71
CA ASP A 207 -29.75 -13.54 -13.03
C ASP A 207 -29.84 -12.80 -14.38
N ASN A 208 -29.12 -13.28 -15.39
CA ASN A 208 -29.20 -12.72 -16.73
C ASN A 208 -30.41 -13.28 -17.49
N PRO A 209 -31.44 -12.49 -17.82
CA PRO A 209 -32.57 -12.98 -18.61
C PRO A 209 -32.22 -13.28 -20.09
N LEU A 210 -31.00 -12.93 -20.54
CA LEU A 210 -30.54 -13.08 -21.92
C LEU A 210 -29.56 -14.26 -22.14
N VAL A 211 -29.32 -15.14 -21.16
CA VAL A 211 -28.47 -16.32 -21.40
C VAL A 211 -29.19 -17.35 -22.29
N PRO A 212 -28.55 -17.85 -23.37
CA PRO A 212 -29.20 -18.76 -24.33
C PRO A 212 -29.64 -20.11 -23.73
N PHE A 213 -29.20 -20.46 -22.52
CA PHE A 213 -29.48 -21.75 -21.86
C PHE A 213 -30.23 -21.65 -20.52
N GLY A 214 -30.90 -20.51 -20.24
CA GLY A 214 -31.96 -20.42 -19.22
C GLY A 214 -31.51 -20.09 -17.79
N GLY A 215 -31.89 -18.90 -17.30
CA GLY A 215 -31.91 -18.52 -15.89
C GLY A 215 -33.25 -18.87 -15.22
N ARG A 216 -33.19 -19.06 -13.90
CA ARG A 216 -34.21 -19.60 -12.97
C ARG A 216 -35.67 -19.55 -13.46
N ASP A 217 -36.14 -20.67 -14.00
CA ASP A 217 -37.49 -21.25 -13.84
C ASP A 217 -37.65 -22.49 -14.74
N ARG A 218 -36.86 -23.54 -14.44
CA ARG A 218 -37.18 -24.95 -14.76
C ARG A 218 -36.65 -25.87 -13.67
#